data_AF-A0A6E8VKJ7-F1
#
_entry.id   AF-A0A6E8VKJ7-F1
#
_cell.length_a   1.000
_cell.length_b   1.000
_cell.length_c   1.000
_cell.angle_alpha   90.00
_cell.angle_beta   90.00
_cell.angle_gamma   90.00
#
_symmetry.space_group_name_H-M   'P 1'
#
loop_
_entity.id
_entity.type
_entity.pdbx_description
1 polymer ?
#
loop_
_entity_poly.entity_id
_entity_poly.type
_entity_poly.pdbx_seq_one_letter_code
_entity_poly.pdbx_strand_id
1 'polypeptide(L)' 'MVHNGIDYGDMQLICEACHLMLALGMTRKEMVQEFDVWNKGVLDSFLIEIPHDFLNQRDVEG' A
#
# COMPACT_ATOMS: atom_id res chain seq x y z
N MET A 1 9.14 21.77 7.88
CA MET A 1 9.83 21.08 6.77
C MET A 1 10.33 19.67 7.13
N VAL A 2 9.95 19.08 8.27
CA VAL A 2 10.33 17.69 8.62
C VAL A 2 9.20 16.70 8.28
N HIS A 3 7.94 17.10 8.50
CA HIS A 3 6.75 16.28 8.23
C HIS A 3 6.71 15.73 6.81
N ASN A 4 6.79 16.61 5.80
CA ASN A 4 6.79 16.18 4.39
C ASN A 4 7.91 15.18 4.07
N GLY A 5 9.09 15.34 4.69
CA GLY A 5 10.21 14.43 4.45
C GLY A 5 9.95 13.02 5.01
N ILE A 6 9.25 12.92 6.14
CA ILE A 6 8.79 11.66 6.71
C ILE A 6 7.71 11.04 5.81
N ASP A 7 6.73 11.84 5.38
CA ASP A 7 5.65 11.36 4.51
C ASP A 7 6.20 10.76 3.19
N TYR A 8 7.19 11.42 2.57
CA TYR A 8 7.84 10.89 1.38
C TYR A 8 8.62 9.58 1.65
N GLY A 9 9.27 9.49 2.81
CA GLY A 9 9.96 8.26 3.22
C GLY A 9 9.00 7.10 3.37
N ASP A 10 7.88 7.31 4.05
CA ASP A 10 6.85 6.30 4.28
C ASP A 10 6.20 5.86 2.96
N MET A 11 5.87 6.80 2.07
CA MET A 11 5.36 6.48 0.73
C MET A 11 6.36 5.62 -0.08
N GLN A 12 7.65 5.96 -0.04
CA GLN A 12 8.68 5.18 -0.74
C GLN A 12 8.80 3.75 -0.19
N LEU A 13 8.81 3.60 1.15
CA LEU A 13 8.86 2.28 1.80
C LEU A 13 7.66 1.41 1.42
N ILE A 14 6.46 2.01 1.36
CA ILE A 14 5.24 1.33 0.93
C ILE A 14 5.33 0.92 -0.55
N CYS A 15 5.84 1.78 -1.42
CA CYS A 15 6.07 1.46 -2.83
C CYS A 15 7.06 0.30 -3.01
N GLU A 16 8.15 0.27 -2.24
CA GLU A 16 9.13 -0.81 -2.27
C GLU A 16 8.53 -2.14 -1.79
N ALA A 17 7.72 -2.12 -0.72
CA ALA A 17 6.99 -3.30 -0.27
C ALA A 17 6.05 -3.85 -1.34
N CYS A 18 5.28 -2.97 -2.00
CA CYS A 18 4.44 -3.33 -3.15
C CYS A 18 5.26 -3.95 -4.29
N HIS A 19 6.43 -3.38 -4.61
CA HIS A 19 7.29 -3.90 -5.66
C HIS A 19 7.82 -5.31 -5.32
N LEU A 20 8.20 -5.55 -4.06
CA LEU A 20 8.59 -6.89 -3.61
C LEU A 20 7.44 -7.90 -3.73
N MET A 21 6.22 -7.52 -3.34
CA MET A 21 5.04 -8.38 -3.52
C MET A 21 4.79 -8.74 -4.98
N LEU A 22 4.93 -7.76 -5.89
CA LEU A 22 4.83 -8.00 -7.33
C LEU A 22 5.93 -8.94 -7.83
N ALA A 23 7.17 -8.77 -7.36
CA ALA A 23 8.29 -9.64 -7.71
C ALA A 23 8.10 -11.08 -7.21
N LEU A 24 7.36 -11.27 -6.13
CA LEU A 24 6.94 -12.57 -5.61
C LEU A 24 5.75 -13.18 -6.37
N GLY A 25 5.21 -12.47 -7.36
CA GLY A 25 4.08 -12.93 -8.18
C GLY A 25 2.71 -12.76 -7.51
N MET A 26 2.62 -11.95 -6.45
CA MET A 26 1.33 -11.69 -5.78
C MET A 26 0.38 -10.95 -6.71
N THR A 27 -0.88 -11.40 -6.71
CA THR A 27 -1.97 -10.73 -7.40
C THR A 27 -2.41 -9.49 -6.61
N ARG A 28 -3.05 -8.52 -7.29
CA ARG A 28 -3.64 -7.35 -6.63
C ARG A 28 -4.56 -7.72 -5.46
N LYS A 29 -5.31 -8.82 -5.58
CA LYS A 29 -6.22 -9.29 -4.53
C LYS A 29 -5.46 -9.76 -3.28
N GLU A 30 -4.36 -10.50 -3.47
CA GLU A 30 -3.52 -10.95 -2.35
C GLU A 30 -2.83 -9.75 -1.69
N MET A 31 -2.36 -8.78 -2.48
CA MET A 31 -1.80 -7.54 -1.94
C MET A 31 -2.82 -6.79 -1.09
N VAL A 32 -4.06 -6.59 -1.58
CA VAL A 32 -5.15 -5.95 -0.81
C VAL A 32 -5.36 -6.66 0.52
N GLN A 33 -5.39 -8.00 0.54
CA GLN A 33 -5.57 -8.78 1.76
C GLN A 33 -4.43 -8.57 2.78
N GLU A 34 -3.18 -8.47 2.33
CA GLU A 34 -2.06 -8.16 3.22
C GLU A 34 -2.14 -6.74 3.79
N PHE A 35 -2.47 -5.74 2.95
CA PHE A 35 -2.72 -4.37 3.41
C PHE A 35 -3.87 -4.30 4.43
N ASP A 36 -4.89 -5.12 4.25
CA ASP A 36 -6.03 -5.30 5.17
C ASP A 36 -5.60 -5.79 6.56
N VAL A 37 -4.57 -6.64 6.62
CA VAL A 37 -3.97 -7.14 7.87
C VAL A 37 -3.10 -6.07 8.49
N TRP A 38 -2.29 -5.37 7.69
CA TRP A 38 -1.40 -4.32 8.16
C TRP A 38 -2.17 -3.14 8.77
N ASN A 39 -3.28 -2.74 8.15
CA ASN A 39 -4.19 -1.71 8.65
C ASN A 39 -4.91 -2.10 9.96
N LYS A 40 -4.94 -3.38 10.34
CA LYS A 40 -5.52 -3.83 11.62
C LYS A 40 -4.44 -4.13 12.67
N GLY A 41 -3.18 -3.90 12.32
CA GLY A 41 -2.02 -4.22 13.14
C GLY A 41 -1.23 -2.98 13.55
N VAL A 42 0.09 -3.15 13.65
CA VAL A 42 1.00 -2.08 14.09
C VAL A 42 1.23 -0.99 13.03
N LEU A 43 0.77 -1.22 11.80
CA LEU A 43 0.90 -0.30 10.67
C LEU A 43 -0.42 0.43 10.34
N ASP A 44 -1.42 0.37 11.23
CA ASP A 44 -2.67 1.12 11.11
C ASP A 44 -2.37 2.63 10.94
N SER A 45 -2.47 3.10 9.69
CA SER A 45 -2.11 4.45 9.30
C SER A 45 -2.76 4.86 7.99
N PHE A 46 -3.03 6.15 7.85
CA PHE A 46 -3.63 6.73 6.64
C PHE A 46 -2.83 6.43 5.36
N LEU A 47 -1.50 6.36 5.45
CA LEU A 47 -0.65 6.04 4.30
C LEU A 47 -0.73 4.57 3.86
N ILE A 48 -1.16 3.65 4.73
CA ILE A 48 -1.39 2.22 4.41
C ILE A 48 -2.82 1.99 3.90
N GLU A 49 -3.78 2.85 4.26
CA GLU A 49 -5.16 2.85 3.74
C GLU A 49 -5.24 3.23 2.25
N ILE A 50 -4.46 4.21 1.79
CA ILE A 50 -4.50 4.67 0.38
C ILE A 50 -4.15 3.55 -0.63
N PRO A 51 -3.03 2.81 -0.48
CA PRO A 51 -2.69 1.70 -1.38
C PRO A 51 -3.74 0.60 -1.37
N HIS A 52 -4.31 0.28 -0.21
CA HIS A 52 -5.39 -0.70 -0.08
C HIS A 52 -6.58 -0.34 -0.98
N ASP A 53 -7.05 0.91 -0.86
CA ASP A 53 -8.19 1.39 -1.64
C ASP A 53 -7.88 1.50 -3.13
N PHE A 54 -6.67 1.95 -3.47
CA PHE A 54 -6.22 2.04 -4.86
C PHE A 54 -6.16 0.65 -5.52
N LEU A 55 -5.61 -0.36 -4.83
CA LEU A 55 -5.51 -1.72 -5.35
C LEU A 55 -6.87 -2.41 -5.49
N ASN A 56 -7.87 -1.97 -4.72
CA ASN A 56 -9.23 -2.50 -4.75
C ASN A 56 -10.13 -1.82 -5.81
N GLN A 57 -9.72 -0.66 -6.35
CA GLN A 57 -10.42 -0.02 -7.45
C GLN A 57 -10.35 -0.90 -8.71
N ARG A 58 -11.53 -1.18 -9.28
CA ARG A 58 -11.65 -1.78 -10.61
C ARG A 58 -11.61 -0.66 -11.62
N ASP A 59 -10.91 -0.88 -12.72
CA ASP A 59 -10.93 0.04 -13.84
C ASP A 59 -12.36 0.09 -14.40
N VAL A 60 -13.04 1.22 -14.20
CA VAL A 60 -14.43 1.43 -14.62
C VAL A 60 -14.54 2.13 -15.98
N GLU A 61 -13.42 2.58 -16.54
CA GLU A 61 -13.38 3.27 -17.84
C GLU A 61 -12.34 2.61 -18.76
N GLY A 62 -12.85 1.80 -19.69
CA GLY A 62 -12.15 1.38 -20.91
C GLY A 62 -12.99 1.75 -22.13
#